data_AF-A0A915PLG1-F1
#
_entry.id   AF-A0A915PLG1-F1
#
_cell.length_a   1.000
_cell.length_b   1.000
_cell.length_c   1.000
_cell.angle_alpha   90.00
_cell.angle_beta   90.00
_cell.angle_gamma   90.00
#
_symmetry.space_group_name_H-M   'P 1'
#
loop_
_entity.id
_entity.type
_entity.pdbx_description
1 polymer ?
#
loop_
_entity_poly.entity_id
_entity_poly.type
_entity_poly.pdbx_seq_one_letter_code
_entity_poly.pdbx_strand_id
1 'polypeptide(L)'
;MRKLRRCQWIRRKWIGRKWIRRKWMTKKWITRKKLVREELKCRKKWPKKGLKYRKKWPRRGPKHGKKWSERKLKYKESGQEYAKVIKVMSHGRLIAKGFDDDKQRLCRIRGRIRWRIHFEEDDIILISLREFQDSKADVIMKYNRHEAQKLKACGQIPANLQLKKKYSCFKEVLVDFGNVHGSMTHVGKVRSLTPYVRRQDKKKKKKKTGRAARRIQYFKRFIDVPSKKY
;
A
#
# COMPACT_ATOMS: atom_id res chain seq x y z
N MET A 1 -68.34 79.68 -15.27
CA MET A 1 -69.40 79.32 -14.30
C MET A 1 -68.92 78.16 -13.43
N ARG A 2 -68.93 78.34 -12.09
CA ARG A 2 -68.69 77.27 -11.10
C ARG A 2 -69.94 76.39 -11.00
N LYS A 3 -69.73 75.06 -10.88
CA LYS A 3 -70.58 74.01 -10.24
C LYS A 3 -69.94 72.68 -10.68
N LEU A 4 -69.68 71.64 -9.89
CA LEU A 4 -70.03 71.27 -8.52
C LEU A 4 -68.97 70.30 -7.99
N ARG A 5 -68.74 70.36 -6.67
CA ARG A 5 -67.92 69.42 -5.91
C ARG A 5 -68.66 68.09 -5.70
N ARG A 6 -67.86 67.10 -5.31
CA ARG A 6 -68.17 65.85 -4.58
C ARG A 6 -68.53 64.65 -5.47
N CYS A 7 -67.63 63.66 -5.51
CA CYS A 7 -67.83 62.49 -4.66
C CYS A 7 -66.54 61.69 -4.46
N GLN A 8 -66.27 61.43 -3.18
CA GLN A 8 -65.71 60.17 -2.69
C GLN A 8 -64.23 59.86 -3.01
N TRP A 9 -63.40 60.46 -2.17
CA TRP A 9 -62.42 59.70 -1.37
C TRP A 9 -63.01 58.33 -0.92
N ILE A 10 -62.15 57.31 -0.83
CA ILE A 10 -62.43 55.91 -0.42
C ILE A 10 -62.79 54.97 -1.60
N ARG A 11 -61.73 54.41 -2.23
CA ARG A 11 -61.64 53.03 -2.80
C ARG A 11 -60.61 52.82 -3.92
N ARG A 12 -59.68 53.74 -4.17
CA ARG A 12 -58.64 53.53 -5.21
C ARG A 12 -57.20 53.80 -4.80
N LYS A 13 -56.88 53.73 -3.50
CA LYS A 13 -55.49 53.86 -2.99
C LYS A 13 -54.97 52.63 -2.24
N TRP A 14 -55.49 51.43 -2.54
CA TRP A 14 -54.98 50.19 -1.92
C TRP A 14 -54.94 48.96 -2.85
N ILE A 15 -54.85 49.16 -4.17
CA ILE A 15 -54.64 48.05 -5.15
C ILE A 15 -53.32 48.19 -5.94
N GLY A 16 -52.63 49.33 -5.86
CA GLY A 16 -51.40 49.58 -6.63
C GLY A 16 -50.08 49.08 -6.00
N ARG A 17 -50.00 48.89 -4.67
CA ARG A 17 -48.71 48.59 -3.99
C ARG A 17 -48.50 47.12 -3.61
N LYS A 18 -49.54 46.27 -3.63
CA LYS A 18 -49.41 44.81 -3.36
C LYS A 18 -49.06 43.99 -4.61
N TRP A 19 -49.25 44.54 -5.81
CA TRP A 19 -48.96 43.84 -7.07
C TRP A 19 -47.48 43.95 -7.51
N ILE A 20 -46.81 45.06 -7.18
CA ILE A 20 -45.39 45.26 -7.55
C ILE A 20 -44.45 44.37 -6.71
N ARG A 21 -44.76 44.12 -5.43
CA ARG A 21 -43.96 43.21 -4.58
C ARG A 21 -44.12 41.71 -4.93
N ARG A 22 -45.28 41.30 -5.48
CA ARG A 22 -45.53 39.91 -5.93
C ARG A 22 -44.90 39.60 -7.30
N LYS A 23 -44.82 40.58 -8.21
CA LYS A 23 -44.15 40.39 -9.53
C LYS A 23 -42.62 40.48 -9.46
N TRP A 24 -42.06 41.23 -8.51
CA TRP A 24 -40.61 41.31 -8.30
C TRP A 24 -40.04 40.12 -7.52
N MET A 25 -40.74 39.61 -6.49
CA MET A 25 -40.30 38.39 -5.81
C MET A 25 -40.39 37.15 -6.71
N THR A 26 -41.33 37.09 -7.65
CA THR A 26 -41.44 35.96 -8.59
C THR A 26 -40.41 36.01 -9.72
N LYS A 27 -40.08 37.19 -10.29
CA LYS A 27 -38.99 37.29 -11.28
C LYS A 27 -37.60 37.01 -10.66
N LYS A 28 -37.29 37.50 -9.46
CA LYS A 28 -35.99 37.27 -8.78
C LYS A 28 -35.85 35.83 -8.24
N TRP A 29 -36.95 35.15 -7.91
CA TRP A 29 -36.94 33.72 -7.57
C TRP A 29 -36.87 32.80 -8.79
N ILE A 30 -37.54 33.14 -9.89
CA ILE A 30 -37.50 32.34 -11.13
C ILE A 30 -36.11 32.41 -11.76
N THR A 31 -35.43 33.57 -11.75
CA THR A 31 -34.04 33.67 -12.23
C THR A 31 -33.03 33.02 -11.28
N ARG A 32 -33.22 33.09 -9.96
CA ARG A 32 -32.36 32.38 -8.99
C ARG A 32 -32.53 30.85 -9.05
N LYS A 33 -33.74 30.33 -9.30
CA LYS A 33 -33.96 28.89 -9.55
C LYS A 33 -33.46 28.45 -10.93
N LYS A 34 -33.49 29.31 -11.95
CA LYS A 34 -32.91 29.00 -13.28
C LYS A 34 -31.37 28.96 -13.22
N LEU A 35 -30.74 29.94 -12.57
CA LEU A 35 -29.29 29.98 -12.39
C LEU A 35 -28.77 28.83 -11.51
N VAL A 36 -29.45 28.50 -10.40
CA VAL A 36 -29.06 27.34 -9.57
C VAL A 36 -29.29 26.01 -10.31
N ARG A 37 -30.32 25.90 -11.16
CA ARG A 37 -30.58 24.68 -11.96
C ARG A 37 -29.66 24.57 -13.18
N GLU A 38 -29.15 25.68 -13.74
CA GLU A 38 -28.12 25.71 -14.78
C GLU A 38 -26.71 25.48 -14.20
N GLU A 39 -26.37 26.07 -13.05
CA GLU A 39 -25.13 25.79 -12.32
C GLU A 39 -25.04 24.34 -11.85
N LEU A 40 -26.17 23.74 -11.43
CA LEU A 40 -26.22 22.32 -11.04
C LEU A 40 -26.30 21.36 -12.24
N LYS A 41 -26.75 21.80 -13.42
CA LYS A 41 -26.67 21.01 -14.68
C LYS A 41 -25.28 21.04 -15.29
N CYS A 42 -24.53 22.13 -15.14
CA CYS A 42 -23.15 22.23 -15.61
C CYS A 42 -22.13 21.47 -14.74
N ARG A 43 -22.52 21.03 -13.52
CA ARG A 43 -21.62 20.33 -12.58
C ARG A 43 -21.65 18.80 -12.62
N LYS A 44 -22.45 18.20 -13.50
CA LYS A 44 -22.44 16.75 -13.78
C LYS A 44 -22.23 16.46 -15.26
N LYS A 45 -21.29 17.14 -15.90
CA LYS A 45 -20.77 16.71 -17.19
C LYS A 45 -19.91 15.48 -16.96
N TRP A 46 -20.49 14.30 -17.14
CA TRP A 46 -19.74 13.05 -17.22
C TRP A 46 -18.61 13.25 -18.25
N PRO A 47 -17.34 12.92 -17.93
CA PRO A 47 -16.26 13.01 -18.90
C PRO A 47 -16.66 12.17 -20.11
N LYS A 48 -16.63 12.77 -21.31
CA LYS A 48 -16.92 12.08 -22.57
C LYS A 48 -16.17 10.74 -22.56
N LYS A 49 -16.91 9.64 -22.78
CA LYS A 49 -16.41 8.26 -22.83
C LYS A 49 -15.10 8.23 -23.63
N GLY A 50 -13.96 8.01 -22.98
CA GLY A 50 -12.68 7.93 -23.71
C GLY A 50 -11.42 7.94 -22.85
N LEU A 51 -11.33 8.79 -21.82
CA LEU A 51 -10.20 8.75 -20.91
C LEU A 51 -10.52 7.87 -19.70
N LYS A 52 -10.28 6.56 -19.85
CA LYS A 52 -9.97 5.73 -18.68
C LYS A 52 -8.69 6.30 -18.09
N TYR A 53 -8.80 7.25 -17.17
CA TYR A 53 -7.74 7.53 -16.21
C TYR A 53 -7.52 6.19 -15.52
N ARG A 54 -6.49 5.46 -15.94
CA ARG A 54 -6.02 4.29 -15.22
C ARG A 54 -5.64 4.89 -13.88
N LYS A 55 -6.54 4.84 -12.88
CA LYS A 55 -6.19 5.09 -11.48
C LYS A 55 -5.06 4.10 -11.24
N LYS A 56 -3.83 4.58 -11.41
CA LYS A 56 -2.63 3.84 -11.11
C LYS A 56 -2.72 3.76 -9.60
N TRP A 57 -3.23 2.63 -9.12
CA TRP A 57 -3.25 2.33 -7.70
C TRP A 57 -1.93 2.83 -7.13
N PRO A 58 -1.93 3.74 -6.13
CA PRO A 58 -0.70 4.09 -5.47
C PRO A 58 -0.02 2.76 -5.14
N ARG A 59 1.24 2.60 -5.56
CA ARG A 59 2.01 1.39 -5.25
C ARG A 59 1.81 1.18 -3.75
N ARG A 60 1.15 0.09 -3.35
CA ARG A 60 0.82 -0.16 -1.95
C ARG A 60 2.12 -0.08 -1.16
N GLY A 61 2.29 0.96 -0.36
CA GLY A 61 3.48 1.11 0.46
C GLY A 61 3.90 2.57 0.67
N PRO A 62 4.24 2.96 1.90
CA PRO A 62 5.04 4.14 2.17
C PRO A 62 6.33 4.11 1.33
N LYS A 63 6.65 5.21 0.65
CA LYS A 63 7.86 5.35 -0.19
C LYS A 63 9.16 5.50 0.60
N HIS A 64 9.06 5.70 1.90
CA HIS A 64 10.21 5.79 2.80
C HIS A 64 10.24 4.51 3.62
N GLY A 65 11.31 3.71 3.45
CA GLY A 65 11.61 2.62 4.37
C GLY A 65 11.68 3.22 5.77
N LYS A 66 10.80 2.79 6.67
CA LYS A 66 10.95 3.15 8.08
C LYS A 66 12.37 2.75 8.46
N LYS A 67 13.17 3.72 8.93
CA LYS A 67 14.46 3.48 9.55
C LYS A 67 14.23 2.35 10.55
N TRP A 68 15.04 1.29 10.51
CA TRP A 68 14.94 0.18 11.45
C TRP A 68 15.27 0.72 12.84
N SER A 69 14.27 1.30 13.51
CA SER A 69 14.41 1.70 14.89
C SER A 69 14.64 0.43 15.70
N GLU A 70 15.64 0.46 16.58
CA GLU A 70 15.86 -0.62 17.53
C GLU A 70 14.55 -0.90 18.25
N ARG A 71 14.01 -2.08 18.02
CA ARG A 71 12.79 -2.52 18.67
C ARG A 71 13.17 -2.90 20.10
N LYS A 72 12.29 -2.58 21.06
CA LYS A 72 12.46 -3.05 22.45
C LYS A 72 12.58 -4.57 22.43
N LEU A 73 13.63 -5.10 23.07
CA LEU A 73 13.85 -6.54 23.21
C LEU A 73 12.68 -7.13 23.99
N LYS A 74 12.14 -8.25 23.52
CA LYS A 74 11.07 -8.98 24.22
C LYS A 74 11.66 -10.16 24.96
N TYR A 75 11.29 -10.31 26.22
CA TYR A 75 11.64 -11.45 27.05
C TYR A 75 10.54 -12.52 27.00
N LYS A 76 10.86 -13.74 27.44
CA LYS A 76 9.89 -14.83 27.60
C LYS A 76 8.92 -14.53 28.74
N GLU A 77 7.65 -14.89 28.54
CA GLU A 77 6.59 -14.88 29.56
C GLU A 77 6.20 -16.33 29.92
N SER A 78 5.32 -16.52 30.90
CA SER A 78 4.78 -17.86 31.21
C SER A 78 4.08 -18.46 29.98
N GLY A 79 4.35 -19.74 29.70
CA GLY A 79 3.87 -20.42 28.48
C GLY A 79 4.63 -20.05 27.20
N GLN A 80 5.71 -19.29 27.29
CA GLN A 80 6.61 -18.99 26.16
C GLN A 80 8.02 -19.50 26.46
N GLU A 81 8.72 -19.94 25.41
CA GLU A 81 10.05 -20.50 25.51
C GLU A 81 10.96 -19.94 24.41
N TYR A 82 12.24 -19.74 24.73
CA TYR A 82 13.25 -19.49 23.71
C TYR A 82 13.59 -20.79 23.01
N ALA A 83 13.86 -20.72 21.71
CA ALA A 83 14.22 -21.89 20.95
C ALA A 83 15.17 -21.59 19.80
N LYS A 84 15.86 -22.64 19.37
CA LYS A 84 16.73 -22.66 18.20
C LYS A 84 16.04 -23.37 17.05
N VAL A 85 16.03 -22.76 15.87
CA VAL A 85 15.54 -23.44 14.66
C VAL A 85 16.52 -24.55 14.27
N ILE A 86 16.03 -25.79 14.18
CA ILE A 86 16.81 -26.91 13.67
C ILE A 86 16.69 -26.94 12.15
N LYS A 87 15.45 -27.01 11.65
CA LYS A 87 15.17 -27.17 10.23
C LYS A 87 13.90 -26.45 9.84
N VAL A 88 13.92 -25.76 8.71
CA VAL A 88 12.72 -25.15 8.12
C VAL A 88 11.99 -26.19 7.28
N MET A 89 10.68 -26.33 7.47
CA MET A 89 9.83 -27.27 6.72
C MET A 89 8.98 -26.53 5.67
N SER A 90 8.34 -27.30 4.79
CA SER A 90 7.37 -26.76 3.85
C SER A 90 6.09 -26.26 4.53
N HIS A 91 5.30 -25.47 3.79
CA HIS A 91 3.99 -24.91 4.18
C HIS A 91 3.98 -23.96 5.39
N GLY A 92 5.12 -23.34 5.73
CA GLY A 92 5.19 -22.36 6.82
C GLY A 92 5.23 -22.99 8.21
N ARG A 93 5.91 -24.15 8.31
CA ARG A 93 6.25 -24.82 9.56
C ARG A 93 7.76 -24.91 9.68
N LEU A 94 8.26 -25.08 10.90
CA LEU A 94 9.67 -25.35 11.17
C LEU A 94 9.79 -26.26 12.38
N ILE A 95 10.91 -26.97 12.49
CA ILE A 95 11.27 -27.75 13.68
C ILE A 95 12.22 -26.89 14.50
N ALA A 96 11.92 -26.71 15.78
CA ALA A 96 12.75 -25.96 16.70
C ALA A 96 12.98 -26.74 18.00
N LYS A 97 14.17 -26.57 18.57
CA LYS A 97 14.57 -27.12 19.87
C LYS A 97 14.40 -26.06 20.96
N GLY A 98 13.61 -26.34 21.99
CA GLY A 98 13.52 -25.49 23.19
C GLY A 98 14.86 -25.44 23.92
N PHE A 99 15.16 -24.34 24.61
CA PHE A 99 16.39 -24.21 25.40
C PHE A 99 16.23 -24.69 26.84
N ASP A 100 15.03 -24.59 27.42
CA ASP A 100 14.78 -25.02 28.79
C ASP A 100 14.46 -26.53 28.80
N ASP A 101 13.63 -26.99 27.84
CA ASP A 101 13.14 -28.37 27.80
C ASP A 101 13.96 -29.32 26.90
N ASP A 102 14.88 -28.81 26.09
CA ASP A 102 15.65 -29.53 25.05
C ASP A 102 14.83 -30.36 24.04
N LYS A 103 13.50 -30.28 24.08
CA LYS A 103 12.59 -31.01 23.19
C LYS A 103 12.48 -30.34 21.82
N GLN A 104 12.35 -31.17 20.79
CA GLN A 104 12.07 -30.73 19.43
C GLN A 104 10.57 -30.64 19.20
N ARG A 105 10.09 -29.49 18.73
CA ARG A 105 8.66 -29.23 18.49
C ARG A 105 8.42 -28.81 17.06
N LEU A 106 7.26 -29.22 16.53
CA LEU A 106 6.79 -28.74 15.23
C LEU A 106 6.12 -27.37 15.43
N CYS A 107 6.75 -26.32 14.94
CA CYS A 107 6.30 -24.95 15.14
C CYS A 107 5.56 -24.42 13.91
N ARG A 108 4.38 -23.84 14.12
CA ARG A 108 3.63 -23.12 13.07
C ARG A 108 4.04 -21.65 13.06
N ILE A 109 4.39 -21.12 11.88
CA ILE A 109 4.76 -19.71 11.76
C ILE A 109 3.51 -18.83 11.85
N ARG A 110 3.48 -17.88 12.80
CA ARG A 110 2.37 -16.93 12.96
C ARG A 110 2.14 -16.15 11.65
N GLY A 111 0.88 -16.03 11.24
CA GLY A 111 0.54 -15.45 9.93
C GLY A 111 1.07 -14.04 9.70
N ARG A 112 1.21 -13.24 10.77
CA ARG A 112 1.78 -11.89 10.70
C ARG A 112 3.23 -11.88 10.19
N ILE A 113 4.03 -12.87 10.58
CA ILE A 113 5.48 -12.93 10.29
C ILE A 113 5.82 -13.82 9.08
N ARG A 114 4.95 -14.77 8.71
CA ARG A 114 5.15 -15.77 7.65
C ARG A 114 5.70 -15.21 6.32
N TRP A 115 5.23 -14.04 5.89
CA TRP A 115 5.62 -13.43 4.62
C TRP A 115 6.60 -12.26 4.76
N ARG A 116 6.88 -11.82 5.99
CA ARG A 116 7.72 -10.64 6.26
C ARG A 116 9.13 -10.99 6.66
N ILE A 117 9.30 -12.16 7.28
CA ILE A 117 10.55 -12.57 7.90
C ILE A 117 10.89 -13.95 7.35
N HIS A 118 12.13 -14.09 6.86
CA HIS A 118 12.69 -15.36 6.45
C HIS A 118 13.36 -16.05 7.64
N PHE A 119 13.25 -17.37 7.69
CA PHE A 119 13.84 -18.23 8.70
C PHE A 119 14.89 -19.11 8.05
N GLU A 120 15.98 -19.29 8.77
CA GLU A 120 17.08 -20.18 8.44
C GLU A 120 17.35 -21.09 9.65
N GLU A 121 18.17 -22.11 9.44
CA GLU A 121 18.65 -22.96 10.52
C GLU A 121 19.51 -22.16 11.50
N ASP A 122 19.56 -22.57 12.77
CA ASP A 122 20.26 -21.90 13.87
C ASP A 122 19.76 -20.50 14.25
N ASP A 123 18.66 -20.03 13.67
CA ASP A 123 18.03 -18.80 14.11
C ASP A 123 17.43 -18.94 15.51
N ILE A 124 17.47 -17.85 16.28
CA ILE A 124 16.86 -17.77 17.61
C ILE A 124 15.46 -17.18 17.50
N ILE A 125 14.50 -17.90 18.06
CA ILE A 125 13.09 -17.58 17.98
C ILE A 125 12.45 -17.64 19.37
N LEU A 126 11.33 -16.93 19.50
CA LEU A 126 10.42 -17.03 20.64
C LEU A 126 9.21 -17.88 20.24
N ILE A 127 8.94 -18.90 21.03
CA ILE A 127 7.87 -19.87 20.84
C ILE A 127 6.81 -19.69 21.93
N SER A 128 5.52 -19.81 21.58
CA SER A 128 4.46 -20.10 22.55
C SER A 128 4.18 -21.59 22.58
N LEU A 129 4.25 -22.18 23.76
CA LEU A 129 3.87 -23.57 24.00
C LEU A 129 2.34 -23.72 24.00
N ARG A 130 1.86 -24.96 23.84
CA ARG A 130 0.45 -25.31 23.97
C ARG A 130 0.28 -26.20 25.18
N GLU A 131 -0.71 -25.90 26.00
CA GLU A 131 -0.96 -26.61 27.26
C GLU A 131 -1.27 -28.11 27.05
N PHE A 132 -1.96 -28.46 25.97
CA PHE A 132 -2.46 -29.81 25.72
C PHE A 132 -1.60 -30.63 24.72
N GLN A 133 -0.69 -29.99 23.98
CA GLN A 133 0.10 -30.63 22.91
C GLN A 133 1.54 -30.13 22.95
N ASP A 134 2.38 -30.76 23.78
CA ASP A 134 3.79 -30.38 23.95
C ASP A 134 4.61 -30.56 22.65
N SER A 135 4.28 -31.53 21.79
CA SER A 135 5.00 -31.76 20.53
C SER A 135 4.84 -30.62 19.50
N LYS A 136 3.92 -29.68 19.72
CA LYS A 136 3.60 -28.61 18.77
C LYS A 136 3.66 -27.26 19.46
N ALA A 137 4.07 -26.26 18.68
CA ALA A 137 4.14 -24.91 19.19
C ALA A 137 3.85 -23.88 18.09
N ASP A 138 3.74 -22.61 18.47
CA ASP A 138 3.53 -21.51 17.53
C ASP A 138 4.68 -20.49 17.66
N VAL A 139 5.21 -20.03 16.52
CA VAL A 139 6.33 -19.07 16.49
C VAL A 139 5.79 -17.65 16.65
N ILE A 140 6.22 -16.95 17.70
CA ILE A 140 5.80 -15.56 17.96
C ILE A 140 6.69 -14.59 17.19
N MET A 141 8.01 -14.72 17.32
CA MET A 141 8.98 -13.75 16.80
C MET A 141 10.34 -14.40 16.53
N LYS A 142 11.06 -13.87 15.53
CA LYS A 142 12.48 -14.15 15.29
C LYS A 142 13.32 -13.01 15.86
N TYR A 143 14.36 -13.36 16.61
CA TYR A 143 15.33 -12.39 17.11
C TYR A 143 16.41 -12.11 16.06
N ASN A 144 16.87 -10.87 16.03
CA ASN A 144 18.07 -10.51 15.29
C ASN A 144 19.32 -11.06 15.99
N ARG A 145 20.44 -11.12 15.28
CA ARG A 145 21.73 -11.58 15.85
C ARG A 145 22.17 -10.73 17.05
N HIS A 146 22.01 -9.40 16.98
CA HIS A 146 22.32 -8.50 18.10
C HIS A 146 21.38 -8.70 19.29
N GLU A 147 20.10 -8.99 19.03
CA GLU A 147 19.13 -9.29 20.09
C GLU A 147 19.47 -10.62 20.76
N ALA A 148 19.86 -11.64 19.98
CA ALA A 148 20.34 -12.92 20.51
C ALA A 148 21.61 -12.78 21.35
N GLN A 149 22.56 -11.90 20.96
CA GLN A 149 23.73 -11.58 21.77
C GLN A 149 23.35 -10.90 23.09
N LYS A 150 22.39 -9.97 23.08
CA LYS A 150 21.87 -9.34 24.30
C LYS A 150 21.24 -10.39 25.22
N LEU A 151 20.44 -11.32 24.69
CA LEU A 151 19.86 -12.43 25.46
C LEU A 151 20.92 -13.35 26.07
N LYS A 152 22.01 -13.60 25.32
CA LYS A 152 23.18 -14.35 25.81
C LYS A 152 23.89 -13.61 26.95
N ALA A 153 24.09 -12.30 26.81
CA ALA A 153 24.68 -11.46 27.86
C ALA A 153 23.80 -11.39 29.12
N CYS A 154 22.48 -11.40 28.97
CA CYS A 154 21.52 -11.45 30.07
C CYS A 154 21.36 -12.85 30.70
N GLY A 155 22.09 -13.88 30.23
CA GLY A 155 22.01 -15.24 30.77
C GLY A 155 20.69 -15.98 30.50
N GLN A 156 19.88 -15.51 29.55
CA GLN A 156 18.57 -16.10 29.22
C GLN A 156 18.68 -17.33 28.30
N ILE A 157 19.84 -17.52 27.68
CA ILE A 157 20.15 -18.59 26.72
C ILE A 157 21.53 -19.15 27.11
N PRO A 158 21.79 -20.46 26.96
CA PRO A 158 23.07 -21.06 27.32
C PRO A 158 24.27 -20.38 26.63
N ALA A 159 25.34 -20.15 27.40
CA ALA A 159 26.56 -19.51 26.92
C ALA A 159 27.26 -20.30 25.80
N ASN A 160 27.07 -21.62 25.78
CA ASN A 160 27.69 -22.54 24.81
C ASN A 160 27.04 -22.47 23.41
N LEU A 161 26.03 -21.62 23.22
CA LEU A 161 25.37 -21.48 21.93
C LEU A 161 26.26 -20.79 20.89
N GLN A 162 26.50 -21.49 19.77
CA GLN A 162 27.17 -20.95 18.58
C GLN A 162 26.18 -20.14 17.74
N LEU A 163 26.44 -18.83 17.59
CA LEU A 163 25.64 -17.93 16.74
C LEU A 163 26.32 -17.77 15.37
N LYS A 164 25.52 -17.75 14.29
CA LYS A 164 26.04 -17.53 12.93
C LYS A 164 26.71 -16.14 12.81
N LYS A 165 28.01 -16.11 12.53
CA LYS A 165 28.74 -14.89 12.14
C LYS A 165 28.23 -14.40 10.78
N LYS A 166 28.17 -13.07 10.56
CA LYS A 166 27.71 -12.49 9.26
C LYS A 166 28.73 -12.66 8.15
N TYR A 167 29.99 -12.80 8.52
CA TYR A 167 31.12 -12.88 7.61
C TYR A 167 31.86 -14.18 7.95
N SER A 168 31.56 -15.25 7.22
CA SER A 168 32.37 -16.47 7.23
C SER A 168 33.19 -16.62 5.95
N CYS A 169 33.27 -15.59 5.11
CA CYS A 169 34.14 -15.53 3.94
C CYS A 169 35.13 -14.36 4.06
N PHE A 170 36.03 -14.47 5.01
CA PHE A 170 37.44 -14.12 4.87
C PHE A 170 38.10 -14.76 6.09
N LYS A 171 38.90 -15.81 5.89
CA LYS A 171 39.87 -16.21 6.92
C LYS A 171 40.72 -14.97 7.22
N GLU A 172 41.06 -14.79 8.48
CA GLU A 172 41.94 -13.75 9.00
C GLU A 172 43.20 -13.64 8.14
N VAL A 173 43.22 -12.66 7.24
CA VAL A 173 44.40 -11.85 7.03
C VAL A 173 44.00 -10.49 7.58
N LEU A 174 44.55 -10.18 8.75
CA LEU A 174 44.40 -8.92 9.44
C LEU A 174 45.19 -7.89 8.63
N VAL A 175 44.61 -7.42 7.51
CA VAL A 175 44.99 -6.15 6.89
C VAL A 175 44.01 -5.13 7.44
N ASP A 176 44.53 -4.19 8.21
CA ASP A 176 43.79 -3.07 8.78
C ASP A 176 43.15 -2.22 7.68
N PHE A 177 41.97 -2.63 7.20
CA PHE A 177 41.08 -1.75 6.46
C PHE A 177 40.40 -0.84 7.48
N GLY A 178 41.09 0.26 7.81
CA GLY A 178 40.52 1.37 8.54
C GLY A 178 39.14 1.73 7.97
N ASN A 179 38.16 1.82 8.86
CA ASN A 179 36.87 2.50 8.70
C ASN A 179 36.42 2.80 7.25
N VAL A 180 36.07 1.77 6.48
CA VAL A 180 35.41 1.94 5.19
C VAL A 180 33.91 2.04 5.40
N HIS A 181 33.44 3.20 5.84
CA HIS A 181 32.11 3.66 5.43
C HIS A 181 32.17 3.88 3.92
N GLY A 182 31.90 2.81 3.15
CA GLY A 182 31.79 2.84 1.70
C GLY A 182 30.70 3.80 1.27
N SER A 183 31.10 5.03 1.01
CA SER A 183 30.29 6.11 0.46
C SER A 183 29.75 5.69 -0.91
N MET A 184 28.44 5.58 -0.97
CA MET A 184 27.48 5.88 -2.04
C MET A 184 27.98 6.35 -3.44
N THR A 185 29.05 5.79 -4.02
CA THR A 185 29.71 6.31 -5.24
C THR A 185 29.72 5.37 -6.45
N HIS A 186 29.03 4.23 -6.38
CA HIS A 186 28.80 3.36 -7.56
C HIS A 186 27.40 3.51 -8.20
N VAL A 187 26.54 4.38 -7.68
CA VAL A 187 25.22 4.69 -8.28
C VAL A 187 25.32 6.01 -9.03
N GLY A 188 26.04 6.02 -10.15
CA GLY A 188 26.15 7.23 -10.97
C GLY A 188 27.07 7.07 -12.18
N LYS A 189 28.13 6.27 -12.05
CA LYS A 189 29.19 6.15 -13.07
C LYS A 189 28.77 5.47 -14.38
N VAL A 190 27.69 4.67 -14.36
CA VAL A 190 27.21 3.97 -15.57
C VAL A 190 26.38 4.88 -16.48
N ARG A 191 25.90 6.03 -15.98
CA ARG A 191 25.01 6.93 -16.74
C ARG A 191 25.72 7.94 -17.64
N SER A 192 27.03 8.13 -17.47
CA SER A 192 27.82 9.10 -18.23
C SER A 192 28.52 8.50 -19.45
N LEU A 193 28.60 7.17 -19.56
CA LEU A 193 29.23 6.48 -20.70
C LEU A 193 28.27 6.22 -21.88
N THR A 194 26.95 6.29 -21.64
CA THR A 194 25.96 6.10 -22.71
C THR A 194 25.58 7.44 -23.33
N PRO A 195 25.58 7.59 -24.68
CA PRO A 195 25.12 8.82 -25.32
C PRO A 195 23.69 9.14 -24.88
N TYR A 196 23.41 10.41 -24.60
CA TYR A 196 22.09 10.85 -24.18
C TYR A 196 21.05 10.62 -25.29
N VAL A 197 20.26 9.56 -25.16
CA VAL A 197 19.14 9.29 -26.09
C VAL A 197 17.97 10.22 -25.76
N ARG A 198 17.69 11.18 -26.66
CA ARG A 198 16.49 12.03 -26.56
C ARG A 198 15.24 11.15 -26.45
N ARG A 199 14.35 11.49 -25.52
CA ARG A 199 13.06 10.78 -25.38
C ARG A 199 12.30 10.89 -26.68
N GLN A 200 12.02 9.76 -27.33
CA GLN A 200 11.12 9.70 -28.47
C GLN A 200 9.70 10.06 -27.99
N ASP A 201 9.11 11.14 -28.51
CA ASP A 201 7.75 11.59 -28.15
C ASP A 201 6.66 10.56 -28.48
N LYS A 202 6.98 9.64 -29.38
CA LYS A 202 6.07 8.55 -29.77
C LYS A 202 6.25 7.39 -28.79
N LYS A 203 5.50 7.41 -27.68
CA LYS A 203 5.21 6.19 -26.91
C LYS A 203 4.80 5.10 -27.90
N LYS A 204 5.65 4.08 -28.13
CA LYS A 204 5.26 2.85 -28.85
C LYS A 204 3.92 2.40 -28.25
N LYS A 205 2.84 2.48 -29.05
CA LYS A 205 1.51 2.01 -28.62
C LYS A 205 1.70 0.55 -28.21
N LYS A 206 1.54 0.25 -26.93
CA LYS A 206 1.68 -1.11 -26.43
C LYS A 206 0.72 -2.00 -27.21
N LYS A 207 1.22 -3.15 -27.69
CA LYS A 207 0.39 -4.17 -28.35
C LYS A 207 -0.78 -4.49 -27.41
N LYS A 208 -2.00 -4.55 -27.95
CA LYS A 208 -3.19 -4.92 -27.18
C LYS A 208 -3.03 -6.39 -26.77
N THR A 209 -3.30 -6.71 -25.51
CA THR A 209 -3.23 -8.07 -24.95
C THR A 209 -4.57 -8.50 -24.34
N GLY A 210 -4.74 -9.80 -24.12
CA GLY A 210 -5.92 -10.38 -23.47
C GLY A 210 -7.21 -10.20 -24.29
N ARG A 211 -8.30 -9.84 -23.61
CA ARG A 211 -9.66 -9.78 -24.20
C ARG A 211 -9.75 -8.81 -25.38
N ALA A 212 -8.98 -7.71 -25.36
CA ALA A 212 -8.95 -6.74 -26.45
C ALA A 212 -8.22 -7.27 -27.69
N ALA A 213 -7.18 -8.11 -27.51
CA ALA A 213 -6.49 -8.78 -28.63
C ALA A 213 -7.40 -9.82 -29.27
N ARG A 214 -8.07 -10.65 -28.45
CA ARG A 214 -9.02 -11.68 -28.94
C ARG A 214 -10.17 -11.07 -29.74
N ARG A 215 -10.74 -9.93 -29.30
CA ARG A 215 -11.78 -9.21 -30.08
C ARG A 215 -11.29 -8.75 -31.45
N ILE A 216 -10.06 -8.25 -31.54
CA ILE A 216 -9.48 -7.81 -32.82
C ILE A 216 -9.24 -8.99 -33.73
N GLN A 217 -8.77 -10.11 -33.19
CA GLN A 217 -8.57 -11.34 -33.94
C GLN A 217 -9.90 -11.87 -34.51
N TYR A 218 -10.98 -11.85 -33.71
CA TYR A 218 -12.31 -12.21 -34.18
C TYR A 218 -12.80 -11.27 -35.30
N PHE A 219 -12.71 -9.95 -35.09
CA PHE A 219 -13.15 -8.96 -36.07
C PHE A 219 -12.44 -9.12 -37.42
N LYS A 220 -11.10 -9.30 -37.40
CA LYS A 220 -10.31 -9.55 -38.60
C LYS A 220 -10.63 -10.86 -39.32
N ARG A 221 -10.99 -11.90 -38.57
CA ARG A 221 -11.21 -13.24 -39.12
C ARG A 221 -12.61 -13.43 -39.69
N PHE A 222 -13.59 -12.69 -39.20
CA PHE A 222 -14.99 -13.00 -39.47
C PHE A 222 -15.82 -11.81 -39.96
N ILE A 223 -15.44 -10.58 -39.62
CA ILE A 223 -16.24 -9.39 -39.97
C ILE A 223 -15.57 -8.59 -41.09
N ASP A 224 -14.26 -8.33 -40.97
CA ASP A 224 -13.48 -7.59 -41.97
C ASP A 224 -12.92 -8.49 -43.08
N VAL A 225 -13.46 -9.69 -43.29
CA VAL A 225 -13.00 -10.56 -44.38
C VAL A 225 -13.45 -9.90 -45.69
N PRO A 226 -12.54 -9.43 -46.56
CA PRO A 226 -12.95 -8.92 -47.85
C PRO A 226 -13.60 -10.07 -48.60
N SER A 227 -14.86 -9.89 -49.02
CA SER A 227 -15.49 -10.83 -49.93
C SER A 227 -14.60 -10.93 -51.15
N LYS A 228 -14.09 -12.13 -51.44
CA LYS A 228 -13.41 -12.40 -52.71
C LYS A 228 -14.45 -12.11 -53.79
N LYS A 229 -14.30 -10.98 -54.48
CA LYS A 229 -14.99 -10.77 -55.76
C LYS A 229 -14.40 -11.82 -56.69
N TYR A 230 -15.22 -12.81 -57.03
CA TYR A 230 -14.93 -13.75 -58.11
C TYR A 230 -14.97 -13.01 -59.44
#